data_AF-A0A8C3L3Q9-F1
#
_entry.id   AF-A0A8C3L3Q9-F1
#
_cell.length_a   1.000
_cell.length_b   1.000
_cell.length_c   1.000
_cell.angle_alpha   90.00
_cell.angle_beta   90.00
_cell.angle_gamma   90.00
#
_symmetry.space_group_name_H-M   'P 1'
#
loop_
_entity.id
_entity.type
_entity.pdbx_description
1 polymer ?
#
loop_
_entity_poly.entity_id
_entity_poly.type
_entity_poly.pdbx_seq_one_letter_code
_entity_poly.pdbx_strand_id
1 'polypeptide(L)'
;MSLKSERRGIHVDQSELLCKKGCGYYGNPAWQGFCSKCWREEYHKARQKQIQEDWELAERLQREEEEAYASSQSTQGAQSLTFSKFEEKKTNEKTRKVTTVKKFFTASSRTGAKKAEIQEAKAPSPSINRQASIETDRVSKEFIEFLKTYHKPGQDIYKQCKLFLDTMNHKRDLSIEEQSECAQDFYQNVAEKLQTRWKVPPEKVEKAMDQIEKYIMTRQYKYVFCPETTDDEKKDLAVQKRIRALHWVTPQMLCVPVNEEIPEVSDMVVKAITGL
;
A
#
# COMPACT_ATOMS: atom_id res chain seq x y z
N MET A 1 -23.79 -14.62 -53.53
CA MET A 1 -23.77 -13.45 -52.64
C MET A 1 -22.87 -13.77 -51.46
N SER A 2 -21.68 -13.18 -51.39
CA SER A 2 -20.72 -13.44 -50.31
C SER A 2 -21.13 -12.62 -49.09
N LEU A 3 -21.73 -13.27 -48.10
CA LEU A 3 -21.95 -12.68 -46.77
C LEU A 3 -20.58 -12.50 -46.11
N LYS A 4 -19.94 -11.35 -46.35
CA LYS A 4 -18.85 -10.87 -45.50
C LYS A 4 -19.48 -10.58 -44.14
N SER A 5 -19.41 -11.56 -43.24
CA SER A 5 -19.58 -11.30 -41.81
C SER A 5 -18.50 -10.29 -41.43
N GLU A 6 -18.87 -9.02 -41.28
CA GLU A 6 -18.04 -8.05 -40.58
C GLU A 6 -17.78 -8.62 -39.19
N ARG A 7 -16.57 -9.14 -39.01
CA ARG A 7 -16.12 -9.69 -37.73
C ARG A 7 -16.07 -8.51 -36.77
N ARG A 8 -16.99 -8.49 -35.81
CA ARG A 8 -17.03 -7.50 -34.72
C ARG A 8 -15.80 -7.72 -33.84
N GLY A 9 -14.68 -7.09 -34.19
CA GLY A 9 -13.51 -7.01 -33.34
C GLY A 9 -13.84 -6.21 -32.08
N ILE A 10 -13.30 -6.63 -30.94
CA ILE A 10 -13.30 -5.79 -29.73
C ILE A 10 -12.29 -4.68 -29.99
N HIS A 11 -12.78 -3.50 -30.34
CA HIS A 11 -11.94 -2.33 -30.58
C HIS A 11 -11.86 -1.47 -29.32
N VAL A 12 -10.64 -1.24 -28.84
CA VAL A 12 -10.33 -0.22 -27.84
C VAL A 12 -9.48 0.82 -28.57
N ASP A 13 -9.92 2.08 -28.57
CA ASP A 13 -9.20 3.14 -29.25
C ASP A 13 -7.89 3.45 -28.49
N GLN A 14 -6.80 3.67 -29.22
CA GLN A 14 -5.50 3.93 -28.60
C GLN A 14 -5.53 5.18 -27.71
N SER A 15 -6.36 6.18 -28.04
CA SER A 15 -6.53 7.39 -27.23
C SER A 15 -7.16 7.09 -25.86
N GLU A 16 -7.96 6.04 -25.72
CA GLU A 16 -8.55 5.62 -24.43
C GLU A 16 -7.53 5.00 -23.48
N LEU A 17 -6.39 4.54 -24.01
CA LEU A 17 -5.29 3.96 -23.23
C LEU A 17 -4.29 5.02 -22.78
N LEU A 18 -4.27 6.19 -23.41
CA LEU A 18 -3.30 7.24 -23.10
C LEU A 18 -3.63 7.96 -21.81
N CYS A 19 -2.60 8.47 -21.15
CA CYS A 19 -2.72 9.29 -19.96
C CYS A 19 -3.62 10.49 -20.25
N LYS A 20 -4.61 10.73 -19.39
CA LYS A 20 -5.53 11.88 -19.48
C LYS A 20 -4.84 13.24 -19.54
N LYS A 21 -3.61 13.35 -19.00
CA LYS A 21 -2.80 14.58 -19.07
C LYS A 21 -2.14 14.79 -20.43
N GLY A 22 -2.30 13.86 -21.38
CA GLY A 22 -1.75 13.97 -22.74
C GLY A 22 -0.23 13.88 -22.81
N CYS A 23 0.44 13.30 -21.81
CA CYS A 23 1.90 13.27 -21.72
C CYS A 23 2.59 12.22 -22.62
N GLY A 24 1.83 11.50 -23.45
CA GLY A 24 2.34 10.46 -24.35
C GLY A 24 2.57 9.08 -23.71
N TYR A 25 2.35 8.93 -22.41
CA TYR A 25 2.40 7.64 -21.71
C TYR A 25 1.02 7.03 -21.55
N TYR A 26 0.94 5.71 -21.31
CA TYR A 26 -0.32 5.03 -21.02
C TYR A 26 -0.84 5.35 -19.60
N GLY A 27 -2.14 5.60 -19.51
CA GLY A 27 -2.87 5.72 -18.25
C GLY A 27 -3.55 4.41 -17.88
N ASN A 28 -3.97 4.27 -16.63
CA ASN A 28 -4.78 3.13 -16.23
C ASN A 28 -5.95 3.54 -15.32
N PRO A 29 -7.02 2.74 -15.26
CA PRO A 29 -8.19 3.05 -14.43
C PRO A 29 -7.90 3.17 -12.94
N ALA A 30 -6.92 2.42 -12.39
CA ALA A 30 -6.57 2.49 -10.97
C ALA A 30 -6.02 3.87 -10.59
N TRP A 31 -5.36 4.54 -11.52
CA TRP A 31 -4.90 5.92 -11.40
C TRP A 31 -5.79 6.90 -12.16
N GLN A 32 -7.09 6.62 -12.24
CA GLN A 32 -8.10 7.49 -12.87
C GLN A 32 -7.79 7.87 -14.34
N GLY A 33 -7.02 7.06 -15.05
CA GLY A 33 -6.55 7.30 -16.41
C GLY A 33 -5.26 8.12 -16.50
N PHE A 34 -4.54 8.35 -15.40
CA PHE A 34 -3.21 8.97 -15.41
C PHE A 34 -2.10 7.91 -15.50
N CYS A 35 -0.95 8.29 -16.07
CA CYS A 35 0.27 7.49 -15.94
C CYS A 35 0.88 7.63 -14.54
N SER A 36 1.83 6.77 -14.17
CA SER A 36 2.44 6.75 -12.83
C SER A 36 3.01 8.11 -12.41
N LYS A 37 3.68 8.81 -13.33
CA LYS A 37 4.26 10.13 -13.09
C LYS A 37 3.18 11.19 -12.85
N CYS A 38 2.21 11.29 -13.75
CA CYS A 38 1.15 12.29 -13.66
C CYS A 38 0.22 12.03 -12.47
N TRP A 39 -0.07 10.76 -12.17
CA TRP A 39 -0.83 10.37 -10.98
C TRP A 39 -0.16 10.87 -9.72
N ARG A 40 1.16 10.68 -9.59
CA ARG A 40 1.92 11.13 -8.43
C ARG A 40 1.86 12.65 -8.25
N GLU A 41 2.02 13.41 -9.33
CA GLU A 41 1.91 14.87 -9.30
C GLU A 41 0.52 15.32 -8.82
N GLU A 42 -0.55 14.76 -9.39
CA GLU A 42 -1.92 15.10 -9.00
C GLU A 42 -2.25 14.65 -7.58
N TYR A 43 -1.78 13.46 -7.18
CA TYR A 43 -1.96 12.93 -5.83
C TYR A 43 -1.28 13.81 -4.77
N HIS A 44 -0.02 14.22 -4.99
CA HIS A 44 0.67 15.12 -4.07
C HIS A 44 -0.03 16.49 -3.98
N LYS A 45 -0.49 17.03 -5.11
CA LYS A 45 -1.22 18.30 -5.13
C LYS A 45 -2.54 18.21 -4.38
N ALA A 46 -3.30 17.13 -4.57
CA ALA A 46 -4.54 16.87 -3.85
C ALA A 46 -4.29 16.73 -2.35
N ARG A 47 -3.26 15.98 -1.95
CA ARG A 47 -2.87 15.80 -0.55
C ARG A 47 -2.43 17.11 0.11
N GLN A 48 -1.63 17.94 -0.57
CA GLN A 48 -1.24 19.26 -0.06
C GLN A 48 -2.44 20.18 0.13
N LYS A 49 -3.36 20.19 -0.83
CA LYS A 49 -4.61 20.95 -0.73
C LYS A 49 -5.46 20.49 0.46
N GLN A 50 -5.57 19.18 0.67
CA GLN A 50 -6.29 18.61 1.81
C GLN A 50 -5.63 19.02 3.14
N ILE A 51 -4.30 18.93 3.26
CA ILE A 51 -3.58 19.37 4.47
C ILE A 51 -3.82 20.85 4.75
N GLN A 52 -3.83 21.69 3.71
CA GLN A 52 -4.10 23.12 3.86
C GLN A 52 -5.55 23.38 4.31
N GLU A 53 -6.52 22.70 3.71
CA GLU A 53 -7.94 22.81 4.09
C GLU A 53 -8.18 22.34 5.53
N ASP A 54 -7.53 21.24 5.95
CA ASP A 54 -7.60 20.72 7.32
C ASP A 54 -6.98 21.71 8.32
N TRP A 55 -5.87 22.37 7.96
CA TRP A 55 -5.25 23.42 8.76
C TRP A 55 -6.16 24.64 8.93
N GLU A 56 -6.72 25.14 7.83
CA GLU A 56 -7.64 26.28 7.84
C GLU A 56 -8.90 25.99 8.66
N LEU A 57 -9.41 24.76 8.58
CA LEU A 57 -10.52 24.30 9.40
C LEU A 57 -10.16 24.26 10.88
N ALA A 58 -8.98 23.74 11.23
CA ALA A 58 -8.50 23.69 12.61
C ALA A 58 -8.34 25.10 13.20
N GLU A 59 -7.78 26.05 12.44
CA GLU A 59 -7.67 27.45 12.88
C GLU A 59 -9.04 28.09 13.13
N ARG A 60 -10.02 27.83 12.25
CA ARG A 60 -11.38 28.33 12.43
C ARG A 60 -12.04 27.78 13.69
N LEU A 61 -11.94 26.47 13.91
CA LEU A 61 -12.49 25.80 15.09
C LEU A 61 -11.85 26.34 16.38
N GLN A 62 -10.54 26.58 16.37
CA GLN A 62 -9.83 27.14 17.53
C GLN A 62 -10.30 28.57 17.84
N ARG A 63 -10.50 29.41 16.82
CA ARG A 63 -11.05 30.76 17.01
C ARG A 63 -12.46 30.74 17.59
N GLU A 64 -13.33 29.86 17.09
CA GLU A 64 -14.69 29.68 17.62
C GLU A 64 -14.68 29.20 19.08
N GLU A 65 -13.76 28.30 19.46
CA GLU A 65 -13.59 27.83 20.84
C GLU A 65 -13.13 28.95 21.78
N GLU A 66 -12.15 29.77 21.34
CA GLU A 66 -11.68 30.94 22.10
C GLU A 66 -12.78 31.99 22.29
N GLU A 67 -13.60 32.25 21.26
CA GLU A 67 -14.75 33.16 21.33
C GLU A 67 -15.85 32.64 22.27
N ALA A 68 -16.16 31.34 22.21
CA ALA A 68 -17.11 30.70 23.12
C ALA A 68 -16.62 30.74 24.58
N TYR A 69 -15.33 30.51 24.81
CA TYR A 69 -14.72 30.60 26.13
C TYR A 69 -14.76 32.05 26.66
N ALA A 70 -14.41 33.05 25.84
CA ALA A 70 -14.47 34.47 26.21
C ALA A 70 -15.92 34.93 26.53
N SER A 71 -16.91 34.49 25.74
CA SER A 71 -18.32 34.80 25.99
C SER A 71 -18.86 34.16 27.28
N SER A 72 -18.24 33.08 27.78
CA SER A 72 -18.60 32.45 29.05
C SER A 72 -17.98 33.15 30.28
N GLN A 73 -16.88 33.88 30.10
CA GLN A 73 -16.28 34.70 31.16
C GLN A 73 -16.96 36.07 31.30
N SER A 74 -17.53 36.63 30.22
CA SER A 74 -18.19 37.95 30.26
C SER A 74 -19.57 37.95 30.95
N THR A 75 -20.06 36.80 31.45
CA THR A 75 -21.30 36.71 32.25
C THR A 75 -21.08 36.57 33.76
N GLN A 76 -19.85 36.68 34.26
CA GLN A 76 -19.61 36.79 35.71
C GLN A 76 -19.53 38.25 36.13
N GLY A 77 -20.70 38.85 36.31
CA GLY A 77 -20.83 40.22 36.75
C GLY A 77 -22.20 40.63 37.28
N ALA A 78 -22.93 39.76 38.01
CA ALA A 78 -23.84 40.17 39.08
C ALA A 78 -24.49 38.97 39.82
N GLN A 79 -24.45 39.06 41.15
CA GLN A 79 -25.24 38.34 42.17
C GLN A 79 -24.71 36.99 42.70
N SER A 80 -23.87 37.14 43.71
CA SER A 80 -23.91 36.32 44.93
C SER A 80 -25.34 36.24 45.47
N LEU A 81 -26.00 35.09 45.31
CA LEU A 81 -27.11 34.67 46.15
C LEU A 81 -26.73 33.37 46.85
N THR A 82 -26.32 33.55 48.11
CA THR A 82 -26.24 32.51 49.13
C THR A 82 -27.60 31.83 49.30
N PHE A 83 -27.70 30.54 48.98
CA PHE A 83 -28.79 29.69 49.47
C PHE A 83 -28.21 28.74 50.53
N SER A 84 -28.00 29.29 51.73
CA SER A 84 -27.91 28.50 52.95
C SER A 84 -29.31 28.45 53.57
N LYS A 85 -29.69 27.24 54.00
CA LYS A 85 -30.78 26.90 54.95
C LYS A 85 -32.09 26.36 54.33
N PHE A 86 -32.13 25.06 54.09
CA PHE A 86 -33.27 24.25 54.53
C PHE A 86 -32.77 22.91 55.09
N GLU A 87 -33.20 22.62 56.31
CA GLU A 87 -32.82 21.48 57.13
C GLU A 87 -33.42 20.15 56.62
N GLU A 88 -32.59 19.12 56.68
CA GLU A 88 -32.91 17.73 57.05
C GLU A 88 -34.35 17.21 56.84
N LYS A 89 -34.53 16.34 55.85
CA LYS A 89 -35.25 15.06 56.07
C LYS A 89 -34.89 13.99 55.02
N LYS A 90 -34.47 12.84 55.56
CA LYS A 90 -34.21 11.53 54.93
C LYS A 90 -35.16 11.19 53.77
N THR A 91 -34.61 10.62 52.69
CA THR A 91 -34.69 9.17 52.37
C THR A 91 -33.93 8.86 51.07
N ASN A 92 -33.28 7.67 51.03
CA ASN A 92 -32.71 6.90 49.89
C ASN A 92 -32.29 7.67 48.62
N GLU A 93 -31.06 7.59 48.12
CA GLU A 93 -30.43 6.34 47.66
C GLU A 93 -28.92 6.57 47.44
N LYS A 94 -28.08 5.65 47.92
CA LYS A 94 -26.61 5.80 47.95
C LYS A 94 -25.97 5.59 46.57
N THR A 95 -25.32 6.65 46.08
CA THR A 95 -23.92 6.76 45.63
C THR A 95 -23.04 5.49 45.50
N ARG A 96 -22.21 5.46 44.44
CA ARG A 96 -20.71 5.41 44.42
C ARG A 96 -20.22 4.72 43.13
N LYS A 97 -19.53 5.40 42.21
CA LYS A 97 -18.07 5.64 42.13
C LYS A 97 -17.15 4.41 42.29
N VAL A 98 -16.52 4.06 41.16
CA VAL A 98 -15.05 3.97 40.93
C VAL A 98 -14.31 2.62 41.22
N THR A 99 -13.42 2.29 40.26
CA THR A 99 -12.12 1.56 40.33
C THR A 99 -12.02 0.03 40.52
N THR A 100 -11.34 -0.58 39.53
CA THR A 100 -10.19 -1.51 39.60
C THR A 100 -10.31 -2.94 40.16
N VAL A 101 -9.50 -3.79 39.51
CA VAL A 101 -8.83 -5.06 39.86
C VAL A 101 -9.57 -6.40 39.67
N LYS A 102 -9.20 -7.07 38.57
CA LYS A 102 -8.56 -8.41 38.47
C LYS A 102 -8.82 -9.45 39.60
N LYS A 103 -9.53 -10.52 39.21
CA LYS A 103 -9.16 -11.97 39.25
C LYS A 103 -10.10 -12.92 40.03
N PHE A 104 -10.21 -14.12 39.42
CA PHE A 104 -10.51 -15.47 39.94
C PHE A 104 -11.95 -15.80 40.34
N PHE A 105 -12.55 -16.80 39.67
CA PHE A 105 -12.78 -18.15 40.21
C PHE A 105 -13.08 -19.14 39.06
N THR A 106 -12.64 -20.39 39.24
CA THR A 106 -12.65 -21.49 38.29
C THR A 106 -13.62 -22.59 38.76
N ALA A 107 -14.19 -23.34 37.79
CA ALA A 107 -14.86 -24.66 37.88
C ALA A 107 -16.30 -24.69 38.45
N SER A 108 -17.27 -25.52 37.99
CA SER A 108 -17.23 -26.78 37.21
C SER A 108 -18.61 -27.19 36.66
N SER A 109 -18.62 -27.87 35.48
CA SER A 109 -19.53 -28.96 34.99
C SER A 109 -21.05 -28.69 34.82
N ARG A 110 -21.86 -29.28 33.92
CA ARG A 110 -21.86 -30.40 32.93
C ARG A 110 -23.19 -30.18 32.13
N THR A 111 -23.33 -30.31 30.81
CA THR A 111 -23.73 -31.51 30.02
C THR A 111 -24.02 -31.04 28.57
N GLY A 112 -23.63 -31.81 27.56
CA GLY A 112 -23.56 -31.35 26.16
C GLY A 112 -24.78 -31.62 25.26
N ALA A 113 -24.65 -31.19 24.01
CA ALA A 113 -25.25 -31.82 22.82
C ALA A 113 -24.60 -31.24 21.55
N LYS A 114 -24.39 -32.13 20.59
CA LYS A 114 -23.67 -31.97 19.33
C LYS A 114 -24.32 -30.94 18.40
N LYS A 115 -23.51 -30.12 17.72
CA LYS A 115 -23.74 -29.72 16.32
C LYS A 115 -22.40 -29.52 15.63
N ALA A 116 -22.26 -30.22 14.51
CA ALA A 116 -21.12 -30.17 13.61
C ALA A 116 -21.14 -28.84 12.85
N GLU A 117 -20.01 -28.13 12.87
CA GLU A 117 -19.71 -27.08 11.90
C GLU A 117 -18.47 -27.49 11.11
N ILE A 118 -18.64 -27.40 9.80
CA ILE A 118 -17.66 -27.69 8.75
C ILE A 118 -16.55 -26.65 8.88
N GLN A 119 -15.37 -27.08 9.33
CA GLN A 119 -14.14 -26.30 9.16
C GLN A 119 -13.73 -26.43 7.69
N GLU A 120 -13.90 -25.36 6.92
CA GLU A 120 -13.12 -25.15 5.71
C GLU A 120 -11.65 -25.23 6.08
N ALA A 121 -10.96 -26.20 5.49
CA ALA A 121 -9.53 -26.33 5.54
C ALA A 121 -8.92 -25.07 4.90
N LYS A 122 -8.44 -24.13 5.73
CA LYS A 122 -7.38 -23.21 5.31
C LYS A 122 -6.20 -24.09 4.90
N ALA A 123 -6.01 -24.25 3.60
CA ALA A 123 -4.80 -24.84 3.05
C ALA A 123 -3.60 -24.05 3.61
N PRO A 124 -2.66 -24.69 4.30
CA PRO A 124 -1.42 -24.02 4.68
C PRO A 124 -0.63 -23.78 3.40
N SER A 125 -0.50 -22.52 2.98
CA SER A 125 0.41 -22.13 1.89
C SER A 125 1.81 -22.67 2.22
N PRO A 126 2.35 -23.60 1.41
CA PRO A 126 3.66 -24.15 1.69
C PRO A 126 4.75 -23.16 1.24
N SER A 127 5.87 -23.16 1.98
CA SER A 127 7.21 -22.70 1.56
C SER A 127 7.70 -21.26 1.77
N ILE A 128 6.87 -20.21 1.87
CA ILE A 128 7.37 -18.81 1.85
C ILE A 128 8.39 -18.52 2.98
N ASN A 129 8.14 -19.00 4.20
CA ASN A 129 8.97 -18.62 5.34
C ASN A 129 10.35 -19.32 5.38
N ARG A 130 10.48 -20.52 4.79
CA ARG A 130 11.74 -21.29 4.77
C ARG A 130 12.68 -20.86 3.65
N GLN A 131 12.13 -20.44 2.52
CA GLN A 131 12.89 -19.99 1.34
C GLN A 131 13.38 -18.55 1.47
N ALA A 132 12.59 -17.67 2.12
CA ALA A 132 12.93 -16.26 2.27
C ALA A 132 14.27 -16.01 3.00
N SER A 133 14.64 -16.83 3.99
CA SER A 133 15.90 -16.68 4.71
C SER A 133 17.12 -17.01 3.85
N ILE A 134 17.06 -18.11 3.09
CA ILE A 134 18.16 -18.56 2.22
C ILE A 134 18.37 -17.56 1.08
N GLU A 135 17.27 -17.12 0.47
CA GLU A 135 17.31 -16.13 -0.61
C GLU A 135 17.85 -14.79 -0.13
N THR A 136 17.38 -14.32 1.03
CA THR A 136 17.86 -13.08 1.64
C THR A 136 19.37 -13.12 1.92
N ASP A 137 19.86 -14.24 2.44
CA ASP A 137 21.29 -14.41 2.73
C ASP A 137 22.13 -14.47 1.45
N ARG A 138 21.65 -15.16 0.42
CA ARG A 138 22.28 -15.20 -0.91
C ARG A 138 22.37 -13.80 -1.50
N VAL A 139 21.25 -13.08 -1.60
CA VAL A 139 21.20 -11.71 -2.13
C VAL A 139 22.08 -10.76 -1.32
N SER A 140 22.19 -10.96 -0.01
CA SER A 140 23.08 -10.14 0.82
C SER A 140 24.56 -10.36 0.51
N LYS A 141 24.99 -11.61 0.28
CA LYS A 141 26.37 -11.93 -0.10
C LYS A 141 26.70 -11.37 -1.48
N GLU A 142 25.83 -11.60 -2.46
CA GLU A 142 25.96 -11.07 -3.82
C GLU A 142 26.04 -9.54 -3.82
N PHE A 143 25.19 -8.88 -3.04
CA PHE A 143 25.15 -7.42 -2.95
C PHE A 143 26.43 -6.86 -2.33
N ILE A 144 26.91 -7.45 -1.23
CA ILE A 144 28.17 -7.03 -0.59
C ILE A 144 29.34 -7.22 -1.55
N GLU A 145 29.39 -8.34 -2.28
CA GLU A 145 30.41 -8.62 -3.27
C GLU A 145 30.38 -7.62 -4.43
N PHE A 146 29.20 -7.33 -4.96
CA PHE A 146 28.99 -6.32 -5.99
C PHE A 146 29.49 -4.95 -5.56
N LEU A 147 29.16 -4.52 -4.33
CA LEU A 147 29.56 -3.20 -3.83
C LEU A 147 31.08 -3.06 -3.63
N LYS A 148 31.84 -4.16 -3.53
CA LYS A 148 33.32 -4.08 -3.51
C LYS A 148 33.88 -3.44 -4.77
N THR A 149 33.19 -3.58 -5.92
CA THR A 149 33.59 -2.96 -7.20
C THR A 149 33.46 -1.43 -7.19
N TYR A 150 32.74 -0.87 -6.21
CA TYR A 150 32.54 0.56 -6.01
C TYR A 150 33.39 1.13 -4.85
N HIS A 151 34.27 0.34 -4.23
CA HIS A 151 35.18 0.76 -3.16
C HIS A 151 34.51 1.59 -2.03
N LYS A 152 34.98 2.82 -1.78
CA LYS A 152 34.46 3.72 -0.74
C LYS A 152 32.96 4.03 -0.93
N PRO A 153 32.48 4.47 -2.11
CA PRO A 153 31.04 4.59 -2.40
C PRO A 153 30.23 3.33 -2.07
N GLY A 154 30.78 2.14 -2.33
CA GLY A 154 30.11 0.87 -2.03
C GLY A 154 29.75 0.70 -0.56
N GLN A 155 30.65 1.08 0.35
CA GLN A 155 30.38 1.01 1.80
C GLN A 155 29.28 1.98 2.23
N ASP A 156 29.28 3.20 1.69
CA ASP A 156 28.26 4.20 1.98
C ASP A 156 26.88 3.77 1.45
N ILE A 157 26.83 3.20 0.24
CA ILE A 157 25.59 2.64 -0.35
C ILE A 157 25.03 1.54 0.56
N TYR A 158 25.87 0.59 0.98
CA TYR A 158 25.45 -0.48 1.88
C TYR A 158 24.87 0.07 3.18
N LYS A 159 25.54 1.06 3.78
CA LYS A 159 25.07 1.72 5.01
C LYS A 159 23.72 2.42 4.81
N GLN A 160 23.53 3.13 3.69
CA GLN A 160 22.24 3.76 3.37
C GLN A 160 21.13 2.73 3.18
N CYS A 161 21.40 1.62 2.49
CA CYS A 161 20.43 0.53 2.34
C CYS A 161 20.03 -0.07 3.69
N LYS A 162 20.99 -0.28 4.60
CA LYS A 162 20.70 -0.75 5.97
C LYS A 162 19.83 0.24 6.75
N LEU A 163 20.20 1.51 6.74
CA LEU A 163 19.41 2.57 7.40
C LEU A 163 17.98 2.64 6.85
N PHE A 164 17.82 2.50 5.54
CA PHE A 164 16.51 2.46 4.89
C PHE A 164 15.69 1.26 5.36
N LEU A 165 16.27 0.06 5.36
CA LEU A 165 15.59 -1.15 5.83
C LEU A 165 15.15 -1.05 7.30
N ASP A 166 16.00 -0.48 8.15
CA ASP A 166 15.66 -0.23 9.56
C ASP A 166 14.54 0.80 9.68
N THR A 167 14.59 1.88 8.88
CA THR A 167 13.51 2.89 8.83
C THR A 167 12.19 2.26 8.40
N MET A 168 12.19 1.43 7.35
CA MET A 168 11.00 0.73 6.87
C MET A 168 10.42 -0.21 7.92
N ASN A 169 11.25 -0.84 8.74
CA ASN A 169 10.77 -1.70 9.84
C ASN A 169 9.96 -0.91 10.88
N HIS A 170 10.29 0.35 11.13
CA HIS A 170 9.53 1.22 12.05
C HIS A 170 8.29 1.83 11.39
N LYS A 171 8.21 1.80 10.05
CA LYS A 171 7.11 2.35 9.25
C LYS A 171 6.12 1.29 8.74
N ARG A 172 6.18 0.06 9.25
CA ARG A 172 5.34 -1.04 8.76
C ARG A 172 3.84 -0.83 8.98
N ASP A 173 3.49 -0.08 10.02
CA ASP A 173 2.10 0.20 10.37
C ASP A 173 1.53 1.41 9.61
N LEU A 174 2.37 2.11 8.84
CA LEU A 174 1.92 3.20 7.97
C LEU A 174 1.19 2.64 6.74
N SER A 175 0.45 3.52 6.06
CA SER A 175 -0.22 3.15 4.81
C SER A 175 0.77 2.68 3.74
N ILE A 176 0.31 1.84 2.81
CA ILE A 176 1.19 1.33 1.73
C ILE A 176 1.66 2.47 0.83
N GLU A 177 0.86 3.53 0.70
CA GLU A 177 1.19 4.76 -0.02
C GLU A 177 2.38 5.47 0.63
N GLU A 178 2.37 5.66 1.95
CA GLU A 178 3.48 6.29 2.68
C GLU A 178 4.75 5.44 2.68
N GLN A 179 4.60 4.11 2.76
CA GLN A 179 5.72 3.17 2.62
C GLN A 179 6.33 3.25 1.21
N SER A 180 5.49 3.36 0.17
CA SER A 180 5.90 3.56 -1.21
C SER A 180 6.62 4.90 -1.39
N GLU A 181 6.07 6.01 -0.88
CA GLU A 181 6.72 7.32 -0.90
C GLU A 181 8.12 7.26 -0.27
N CYS A 182 8.24 6.62 0.90
CA CYS A 182 9.53 6.45 1.58
C CYS A 182 10.56 5.67 0.73
N ALA A 183 10.13 4.62 0.02
CA ALA A 183 10.99 3.85 -0.87
C ALA A 183 11.41 4.67 -2.11
N GLN A 184 10.47 5.43 -2.69
CA GLN A 184 10.73 6.28 -3.84
C GLN A 184 11.70 7.41 -3.52
N ASP A 185 11.53 8.08 -2.38
CA ASP A 185 12.46 9.09 -1.88
C ASP A 185 13.84 8.50 -1.67
N PHE A 186 13.93 7.29 -1.11
CA PHE A 186 15.20 6.59 -0.96
C PHE A 186 15.89 6.36 -2.32
N TYR A 187 15.17 5.83 -3.31
CA TYR A 187 15.73 5.58 -4.63
C TYR A 187 16.22 6.87 -5.31
N GLN A 188 15.42 7.94 -5.26
CA GLN A 188 15.79 9.22 -5.85
C GLN A 188 17.03 9.81 -5.18
N ASN A 189 17.07 9.80 -3.84
CA ASN A 189 18.19 10.31 -3.05
C ASN A 189 19.49 9.53 -3.30
N VAL A 190 19.42 8.21 -3.45
CA VAL A 190 20.60 7.37 -3.71
C VAL A 190 21.10 7.56 -5.14
N ALA A 191 20.19 7.60 -6.12
CA ALA A 191 20.53 7.86 -7.52
C ALA A 191 21.21 9.23 -7.68
N GLU A 192 20.68 10.26 -7.03
CA GLU A 192 21.28 11.60 -7.04
C GLU A 192 22.68 11.60 -6.40
N LYS A 193 22.86 10.93 -5.25
CA LYS A 193 24.19 10.82 -4.61
C LYS A 193 25.21 10.07 -5.46
N LEU A 194 24.78 9.02 -6.16
CA LEU A 194 25.62 8.27 -7.10
C LEU A 194 26.17 9.17 -8.21
N GLN A 195 25.32 10.04 -8.76
CA GLN A 195 25.72 10.94 -9.84
C GLN A 195 26.51 12.16 -9.34
N THR A 196 26.01 12.85 -8.32
CA THR A 196 26.54 14.15 -7.88
C THR A 196 27.77 14.01 -6.98
N ARG A 197 27.67 13.18 -5.93
CA ARG A 197 28.69 13.08 -4.88
C ARG A 197 29.77 12.08 -5.21
N TRP A 198 29.38 10.91 -5.73
CA TRP A 198 30.32 9.83 -6.04
C TRP A 198 30.77 9.83 -7.50
N LYS A 199 30.18 10.68 -8.37
CA LYS A 199 30.54 10.84 -9.78
C LYS A 199 30.62 9.51 -10.53
N VAL A 200 29.70 8.60 -10.23
CA VAL A 200 29.63 7.28 -10.85
C VAL A 200 29.13 7.44 -12.29
N PRO A 201 29.73 6.76 -13.29
CA PRO A 201 29.27 6.81 -14.67
C PRO A 201 27.80 6.36 -14.80
N PRO A 202 26.97 6.98 -15.65
CA PRO A 202 25.53 6.69 -15.75
C PRO A 202 25.20 5.19 -15.93
N GLU A 203 25.94 4.47 -16.78
CA GLU A 203 25.76 3.02 -16.99
C GLU A 203 26.01 2.19 -15.72
N LYS A 204 26.92 2.65 -14.86
CA LYS A 204 27.19 2.02 -13.56
C LYS A 204 26.21 2.45 -12.49
N VAL A 205 25.53 3.58 -12.66
CA VAL A 205 24.45 4.03 -11.76
C VAL A 205 23.24 3.13 -11.93
N GLU A 206 22.80 2.89 -13.16
CA GLU A 206 21.67 1.99 -13.46
C GLU A 206 21.88 0.61 -12.84
N LYS A 207 23.03 -0.03 -13.13
CA LYS A 207 23.39 -1.33 -12.54
C LYS A 207 23.45 -1.32 -11.02
N ALA A 208 23.90 -0.21 -10.42
CA ALA A 208 23.93 -0.08 -8.96
C ALA A 208 22.50 0.02 -8.40
N MET A 209 21.62 0.80 -9.05
CA MET A 209 20.23 0.95 -8.65
C MET A 209 19.46 -0.38 -8.75
N ASP A 210 19.68 -1.16 -9.81
CA ASP A 210 19.09 -2.50 -9.94
C ASP A 210 19.51 -3.42 -8.79
N GLN A 211 20.80 -3.41 -8.42
CA GLN A 211 21.30 -4.21 -7.31
C GLN A 211 20.80 -3.74 -5.96
N ILE A 212 20.64 -2.42 -5.78
CA ILE A 212 20.02 -1.83 -4.59
C ILE A 212 18.56 -2.29 -4.48
N GLU A 213 17.78 -2.18 -5.56
CA GLU A 213 16.40 -2.63 -5.61
C GLU A 213 16.28 -4.12 -5.29
N LYS A 214 17.07 -4.97 -5.97
CA LYS A 214 17.12 -6.42 -5.70
C LYS A 214 17.37 -6.68 -4.21
N TYR A 215 18.36 -6.01 -3.61
CA TYR A 215 18.70 -6.20 -2.20
C TYR A 215 17.60 -5.77 -1.24
N ILE A 216 17.02 -4.57 -1.43
CA ILE A 216 16.01 -4.05 -0.50
C ILE A 216 14.67 -4.75 -0.68
N MET A 217 14.22 -4.97 -1.92
CA MET A 217 12.91 -5.55 -2.22
C MET A 217 12.88 -7.02 -1.85
N THR A 218 13.95 -7.79 -2.05
CA THR A 218 14.02 -9.18 -1.56
C THR A 218 13.74 -9.26 -0.04
N ARG A 219 14.21 -8.28 0.73
CA ARG A 219 14.05 -8.23 2.19
C ARG A 219 12.69 -7.69 2.62
N GLN A 220 12.16 -6.72 1.88
CA GLN A 220 10.89 -6.06 2.20
C GLN A 220 9.67 -6.78 1.62
N TYR A 221 9.84 -7.63 0.60
CA TYR A 221 8.76 -8.28 -0.16
C TYR A 221 7.67 -8.86 0.74
N LYS A 222 8.04 -9.62 1.77
CA LYS A 222 7.10 -10.25 2.70
C LYS A 222 6.25 -9.29 3.55
N TYR A 223 6.58 -8.00 3.54
CA TYR A 223 5.87 -6.94 4.25
C TYR A 223 5.09 -6.02 3.32
N VAL A 224 5.61 -5.78 2.11
CA VAL A 224 5.04 -4.78 1.18
C VAL A 224 4.28 -5.40 0.00
N PHE A 225 4.41 -6.71 -0.24
CA PHE A 225 3.70 -7.40 -1.30
C PHE A 225 2.33 -7.87 -0.82
N CYS A 226 1.26 -7.42 -1.48
CA CYS A 226 -0.13 -7.75 -1.18
C CYS A 226 -0.44 -7.67 0.34
N PRO A 227 -0.20 -6.52 1.00
CA PRO A 227 -0.39 -6.39 2.44
C PRO A 227 -1.87 -6.49 2.82
N GLU A 228 -2.16 -7.11 3.96
CA GLU A 228 -3.53 -7.33 4.46
C GLU A 228 -4.32 -6.03 4.71
N THR A 229 -3.63 -4.89 4.81
CA THR A 229 -4.21 -3.56 4.99
C THR A 229 -4.79 -2.96 3.70
N THR A 230 -4.57 -3.60 2.55
CA THR A 230 -5.01 -3.13 1.23
C THR A 230 -6.11 -4.02 0.64
N ASP A 231 -6.64 -3.63 -0.52
CA ASP A 231 -7.59 -4.43 -1.29
C ASP A 231 -6.94 -5.25 -2.42
N ASP A 232 -5.60 -5.39 -2.42
CA ASP A 232 -4.82 -6.10 -3.43
C ASP A 232 -5.34 -7.52 -3.67
N GLU A 233 -5.47 -8.33 -2.61
CA GLU A 233 -5.98 -9.71 -2.73
C GLU A 233 -7.40 -9.76 -3.35
N LYS A 234 -8.25 -8.81 -2.98
CA LYS A 234 -9.62 -8.73 -3.52
C LYS A 234 -9.59 -8.40 -5.00
N LYS A 235 -8.72 -7.47 -5.41
CA LYS A 235 -8.51 -7.09 -6.81
C LYS A 235 -7.92 -8.23 -7.61
N ASP A 236 -6.92 -8.93 -7.08
CA ASP A 236 -6.32 -10.10 -7.72
C ASP A 236 -7.35 -11.21 -7.97
N LEU A 237 -8.19 -11.51 -6.97
CA LEU A 237 -9.28 -12.48 -7.13
C LEU A 237 -10.33 -12.02 -8.13
N ALA A 238 -10.64 -10.72 -8.18
CA ALA A 238 -11.58 -10.16 -9.14
C ALA A 238 -11.03 -10.26 -10.58
N VAL A 239 -9.77 -9.89 -10.80
CA VAL A 239 -9.08 -10.00 -12.09
C VAL A 239 -8.98 -11.47 -12.51
N GLN A 240 -8.57 -12.36 -11.61
CA GLN A 240 -8.48 -13.80 -11.89
C GLN A 240 -9.84 -14.38 -12.31
N LYS A 241 -10.93 -14.04 -11.60
CA LYS A 241 -12.29 -14.44 -11.96
C LYS A 241 -12.70 -13.86 -13.31
N ARG A 242 -12.36 -12.60 -13.58
CA ARG A 242 -12.66 -11.94 -14.85
C ARG A 242 -11.94 -12.60 -16.02
N ILE A 243 -10.64 -12.88 -15.91
CA ILE A 243 -9.86 -13.59 -16.93
C ILE A 243 -10.46 -14.99 -17.16
N ARG A 244 -10.78 -15.73 -16.09
CA ARG A 244 -11.42 -17.06 -16.21
C ARG A 244 -12.77 -17.00 -16.93
N ALA A 245 -13.58 -15.97 -16.68
CA ALA A 245 -14.86 -15.77 -17.36
C ALA A 245 -14.73 -15.39 -18.85
N LEU A 246 -13.53 -14.99 -19.28
CA LEU A 246 -13.19 -14.64 -20.66
C LEU A 246 -12.54 -15.81 -21.43
N HIS A 247 -12.65 -17.05 -20.94
CA HIS A 247 -12.08 -18.24 -21.59
C HIS A 247 -12.59 -18.48 -23.03
N TRP A 248 -13.68 -17.82 -23.43
CA TRP A 248 -14.31 -17.93 -24.74
C TRP A 248 -13.73 -16.94 -25.77
N VAL A 249 -12.90 -15.99 -25.33
CA VAL A 249 -12.27 -15.00 -26.22
C VAL A 249 -11.26 -15.70 -27.13
N THR A 250 -11.32 -15.41 -28.43
CA THR A 250 -10.38 -15.97 -29.41
C THR A 250 -9.42 -14.91 -29.95
N PRO A 251 -8.23 -15.29 -30.46
CA PRO A 251 -7.29 -14.35 -31.08
C PRO A 251 -7.92 -13.51 -32.20
N GLN A 252 -8.85 -14.10 -32.98
CA GLN A 252 -9.52 -13.42 -34.07
C GLN A 252 -10.46 -12.31 -33.60
N MET A 253 -11.07 -12.46 -32.41
CA MET A 253 -11.93 -11.42 -31.81
C MET A 253 -11.14 -10.18 -31.39
N LEU A 254 -9.88 -10.38 -31.02
CA LEU A 254 -8.94 -9.34 -30.63
C LEU A 254 -8.09 -8.86 -31.81
N CYS A 255 -8.34 -9.36 -33.03
CA CYS A 255 -7.57 -9.07 -34.23
C CYS A 255 -6.06 -9.29 -34.05
N VAL A 256 -5.68 -10.29 -33.25
CA VAL A 256 -4.27 -10.59 -32.97
C VAL A 256 -3.62 -11.16 -34.23
N PRO A 257 -2.53 -10.56 -34.74
CA PRO A 257 -1.85 -11.01 -35.97
C PRO A 257 -0.92 -12.21 -35.68
N VAL A 258 -1.44 -13.25 -35.02
CA VAL A 258 -0.72 -14.46 -34.63
C VAL A 258 -1.43 -15.67 -35.21
N ASN A 259 -0.68 -16.54 -35.88
CA ASN A 259 -1.19 -17.80 -36.40
C ASN A 259 -0.59 -18.98 -35.62
N GLU A 260 -1.33 -19.47 -34.62
CA GLU A 260 -0.93 -20.60 -33.77
C GLU A 260 -0.97 -21.95 -34.48
N GLU A 261 -1.48 -22.04 -35.72
CA GLU A 261 -1.36 -23.25 -36.54
C GLU A 261 0.09 -23.52 -36.95
N ILE A 262 0.94 -22.49 -36.94
CA ILE A 262 2.38 -22.62 -37.19
C ILE A 262 3.05 -23.09 -35.89
N PRO A 263 3.70 -24.27 -35.85
CA PRO A 263 4.27 -24.84 -34.63
C PRO A 263 5.25 -23.91 -33.91
N GLU A 264 6.13 -23.23 -34.65
CA GLU A 264 7.09 -22.27 -34.08
C GLU A 264 6.40 -21.10 -33.38
N VAL A 265 5.29 -20.62 -33.94
CA VAL A 265 4.51 -19.52 -33.36
C VAL A 265 3.79 -20.01 -32.11
N SER A 266 3.22 -21.21 -32.13
CA SER A 266 2.61 -21.82 -30.95
C SER A 266 3.61 -21.98 -29.80
N ASP A 267 4.82 -22.48 -30.08
CA ASP A 267 5.90 -22.58 -29.10
C ASP A 267 6.30 -21.22 -28.52
N MET A 268 6.32 -20.18 -29.34
CA MET A 268 6.58 -18.82 -28.87
C MET A 268 5.46 -18.29 -27.97
N VAL A 269 4.19 -18.59 -28.29
CA VAL A 269 3.05 -18.23 -27.44
C VAL A 269 3.14 -18.95 -26.09
N VAL A 270 3.44 -20.24 -26.07
CA VAL A 270 3.62 -21.02 -24.82
C VAL A 270 4.79 -20.47 -23.99
N LYS A 271 5.91 -20.14 -24.63
CA LYS A 271 7.06 -19.49 -23.96
C LYS A 271 6.67 -18.13 -23.37
N ALA A 272 5.91 -17.34 -24.10
CA ALA A 272 5.42 -16.05 -23.61
C ALA A 272 4.48 -16.23 -22.41
N ILE A 273 3.55 -17.19 -22.46
CA ILE A 273 2.65 -17.51 -21.34
C ILE A 273 3.45 -17.95 -20.10
N THR A 274 4.51 -18.75 -20.30
CA THR A 274 5.34 -19.25 -19.19
C THR A 274 6.26 -18.16 -18.61
N GLY A 275 6.57 -17.12 -19.39
CA GLY A 275 7.41 -16.00 -18.97
C GLY A 275 6.69 -14.88 -18.25
N LEU A 276 5.35 -14.89 -18.23
CA LEU A 276 4.49 -13.98 -17.47
C LEU A 276 4.33 -14.44 -16.02
#